data_AF-A0A8T5S5M1-F1
#
_entry.id   AF-A0A8T5S5M1-F1
#
_cell.length_a   1.000
_cell.length_b   1.000
_cell.length_c   1.000
_cell.angle_alpha   90.00
_cell.angle_beta   90.00
_cell.angle_gamma   90.00
#
_symmetry.space_group_name_H-M   'P 1'
#
loop_
_entity.id
_entity.type
_entity.pdbx_description
1 polymer ?
#
loop_
_entity_poly.entity_id
_entity_poly.type
_entity_poly.pdbx_seq_one_letter_code
_entity_poly.pdbx_strand_id
1 'polypeptide(L)' 'MDIVGDTGHADSIDFMKLVPAEMISYGYIFSKDKQCIRTFASYDTKDESFSDRNVYPVGCIKLLQKINI' A
#
# COMPACT_ATOMS: atom_id res chain seq x y z
N MET A 1 2.12 -7.99 10.81
CA MET A 1 2.12 -8.12 9.34
C MET A 1 3.44 -8.75 8.99
N ASP A 2 3.42 -9.91 8.34
CA ASP A 2 4.62 -10.45 7.72
C ASP A 2 4.71 -9.80 6.34
N ILE A 3 5.66 -8.87 6.17
CA ILE A 3 5.69 -7.94 5.02
C ILE A 3 6.46 -8.56 3.84
N VAL A 4 7.49 -9.34 4.13
CA VAL A 4 8.30 -10.05 3.15
C VAL A 4 8.85 -11.31 3.80
N GLY A 5 8.74 -12.43 3.11
CA GLY A 5 9.25 -13.72 3.57
C GLY A 5 9.71 -14.55 2.38
N ASP A 6 10.71 -15.38 2.63
CA ASP A 6 11.21 -16.41 1.72
C ASP A 6 11.29 -17.74 2.48
N THR A 7 11.09 -18.86 1.79
CA THR A 7 10.96 -20.19 2.39
C THR A 7 12.10 -21.15 2.00
N GLY A 8 13.13 -20.66 1.30
CA GLY A 8 14.33 -21.41 0.91
C GLY A 8 15.50 -21.34 1.91
N HIS A 9 16.53 -22.15 1.68
CA HIS A 9 17.83 -21.95 2.33
C HIS A 9 18.53 -20.78 1.64
N ALA A 10 18.88 -19.75 2.40
CA ALA A 10 19.57 -18.56 1.91
C ALA A 10 20.90 -18.39 2.65
N ASP A 11 21.93 -17.94 1.95
CA ASP A 11 23.16 -17.46 2.59
C ASP A 11 22.97 -16.01 3.09
N SER A 12 23.99 -15.46 3.76
CA SER A 12 23.92 -14.10 4.28
C SER A 12 23.76 -13.04 3.18
N ILE A 13 24.26 -13.29 1.98
CA ILE A 13 24.20 -12.35 0.86
C ILE A 13 22.77 -12.31 0.33
N ASP A 14 22.14 -13.47 0.17
CA ASP A 14 20.76 -13.58 -0.30
C ASP A 14 19.76 -13.04 0.72
N PHE A 15 19.99 -13.28 2.02
CA PHE A 15 19.15 -12.72 3.07
C PHE A 15 19.22 -11.18 3.11
N MET A 16 20.39 -10.59 2.87
CA MET A 16 20.53 -9.13 2.83
C MET A 16 19.87 -8.47 1.60
N LYS A 17 19.56 -9.25 0.56
CA LYS A 17 18.78 -8.77 -0.60
C LYS A 17 17.27 -8.82 -0.34
N LEU A 18 16.81 -9.52 0.70
CA LEU A 18 15.40 -9.64 1.03
C LEU A 18 14.88 -8.32 1.61
N VAL A 19 14.26 -7.51 0.75
CA VAL A 19 13.70 -6.21 1.10
C VAL A 19 12.22 -6.16 0.74
N PRO A 20 11.37 -5.44 1.51
CA PRO A 20 9.99 -5.21 1.14
C PRO A 20 9.87 -4.59 -0.25
N ALA A 21 8.93 -5.08 -1.05
CA ALA A 21 8.63 -4.46 -2.34
C ALA A 21 8.08 -3.04 -2.15
N GLU A 22 8.47 -2.13 -3.05
CA GLU A 22 7.93 -0.77 -3.10
C GLU A 22 6.84 -0.68 -4.17
N MET A 23 5.71 -0.07 -3.81
CA MET A 23 4.58 0.12 -4.71
C MET A 23 4.14 1.59 -4.68
N ILE A 24 3.83 2.12 -5.86
CA ILE A 24 3.14 3.41 -6.01
C ILE A 24 1.68 3.11 -6.33
N SER A 25 0.78 3.61 -5.50
CA SER A 25 -0.67 3.44 -5.68
C SER A 25 -1.34 4.80 -5.88
N TYR A 26 -2.27 4.87 -6.82
CA TYR A 26 -3.11 6.04 -7.07
C TYR A 26 -4.55 5.71 -6.69
N GLY A 27 -5.21 6.62 -5.97
CA GLY A 27 -6.59 6.43 -5.55
C GLY A 27 -7.07 7.55 -4.64
N TYR A 28 -8.32 7.46 -4.24
CA TYR A 28 -8.95 8.39 -3.30
C TYR A 28 -8.78 7.88 -1.89
N ILE A 29 -8.56 8.78 -0.93
CA ILE A 29 -8.54 8.44 0.50
C ILE A 29 -9.97 8.47 1.01
N PHE A 30 -10.47 7.31 1.46
CA PHE A 30 -11.76 7.21 2.15
C PHE A 30 -11.63 7.64 3.62
N SER A 31 -10.60 7.15 4.31
CA SER A 31 -10.31 7.53 5.70
C SER A 31 -8.83 7.40 6.03
N LYS A 32 -8.38 8.18 7.00
CA LYS A 32 -7.03 8.12 7.56
C LYS A 32 -7.09 8.30 9.06
N ASP A 33 -6.52 7.34 9.79
CA ASP A 33 -6.31 7.41 11.23
C ASP A 33 -4.81 7.26 11.55
N LYS A 34 -4.47 7.12 12.84
CA LYS A 34 -3.07 7.00 13.28
C LYS A 34 -2.42 5.66 12.89
N GLN A 35 -3.22 4.64 12.62
CA GLN A 35 -2.76 3.28 12.33
C GLN A 35 -2.84 2.96 10.85
N CYS A 36 -3.92 3.37 10.17
CA CYS A 36 -4.21 2.95 8.81
C CYS A 36 -4.70 4.09 7.91
N ILE A 37 -4.40 3.96 6.61
CA ILE A 37 -5.01 4.72 5.51
C ILE A 37 -5.85 3.74 4.69
N ARG A 38 -7.10 4.10 4.42
CA ARG A 38 -8.02 3.33 3.57
C ARG A 38 -8.25 4.08 2.28
N THR A 39 -7.95 3.44 1.16
CA THR A 39 -8.11 4.03 -0.16
C THR A 39 -9.13 3.25 -0.99
N PHE A 40 -9.65 3.90 -2.03
CA PHE A 40 -10.43 3.25 -3.05
C PHE A 40 -10.14 3.82 -4.45
N ALA A 41 -10.36 3.02 -5.49
CA ALA A 41 -10.57 3.50 -6.85
C ALA A 41 -12.07 3.54 -7.17
N SER A 42 -12.49 4.58 -7.90
CA SER A 42 -13.83 4.63 -8.51
C SER A 42 -13.68 4.72 -10.03
N TYR A 43 -14.53 3.98 -10.74
CA TYR A 43 -14.62 3.99 -12.19
C TYR A 43 -15.93 4.59 -12.69
N ASP A 44 -16.87 4.86 -11.78
CA ASP A 44 -18.15 5.47 -12.09
C ASP A 44 -18.18 6.91 -11.58
N THR A 45 -18.71 7.82 -12.39
CA THR A 45 -18.87 9.24 -12.08
C THR A 45 -20.28 9.59 -11.62
N LYS A 46 -21.23 8.66 -11.70
CA LYS A 46 -22.64 8.89 -11.42
C LYS A 46 -23.08 8.33 -10.07
N ASP A 47 -22.52 7.19 -9.67
CA ASP A 47 -22.87 6.50 -8.43
C ASP A 47 -21.64 6.27 -7.54
N GLU A 48 -21.87 6.17 -6.23
CA GLU A 48 -20.83 5.88 -5.25
C GLU A 48 -20.33 4.44 -5.44
N SER A 49 -19.11 4.30 -5.97
CA SER A 49 -18.48 3.01 -6.25
C SER A 49 -17.11 2.92 -5.59
N PHE A 50 -17.02 2.06 -4.58
CA PHE A 50 -15.77 1.74 -3.87
C PHE A 50 -15.19 0.43 -4.42
N SER A 51 -14.56 0.50 -5.59
CA SER A 51 -14.09 -0.70 -6.30
C SER A 51 -12.81 -1.27 -5.65
N ASP A 52 -11.63 -1.01 -6.21
CA ASP A 52 -10.36 -1.46 -5.63
C ASP A 52 -10.14 -0.76 -4.30
N ARG A 53 -10.23 -1.51 -3.19
CA ARG A 53 -10.11 -0.98 -1.82
C ARG A 53 -8.85 -1.53 -1.19
N ASN A 54 -8.03 -0.65 -0.63
CA ASN A 54 -6.80 -1.03 0.04
C ASN A 54 -6.74 -0.42 1.44
N VAL A 55 -6.06 -1.12 2.34
CA VAL A 55 -5.74 -0.63 3.68
C VAL A 55 -4.24 -0.71 3.86
N TYR A 56 -3.61 0.44 4.09
CA TYR A 56 -2.18 0.55 4.30
C TYR A 56 -1.89 0.95 5.75
N PRO A 57 -1.06 0.20 6.48
CA PRO A 57 -0.54 0.67 7.76
C PRO A 57 0.28 1.95 7.55
N VAL A 58 0.05 2.97 8.38
CA VAL A 58 0.72 4.27 8.28
C VAL A 58 2.24 4.12 8.36
N GLY A 59 2.74 3.18 9.17
CA GLY A 59 4.17 2.91 9.31
C GLY A 59 4.85 2.37 8.05
N CYS A 60 4.09 1.89 7.07
CA CYS A 60 4.62 1.37 5.80
C CYS A 60 4.60 2.42 4.67
N ILE A 61 4.04 3.61 4.90
CA ILE A 61 3.94 4.66 3.89
C ILE A 61 5.20 5.52 3.89
N LYS A 62 5.99 5.42 2.80
CA LYS A 62 7.17 6.26 2.60
C LYS A 62 6.83 7.70 2.22
N LEU A 63 5.81 7.88 1.38
CA LEU A 63 5.36 9.18 0.90
C LEU A 63 3.85 9.15 0.62
N LEU A 64 3.15 10.22 1.00
CA LEU A 64 1.75 10.44 0.63
C LEU A 64 1.62 11.83 0.04
N GLN A 65 1.27 11.91 -1.24
CA GLN A 65 1.13 13.18 -1.96
C GLN A 65 -0.29 13.33 -2.49
N LYS A 66 -0.87 14.51 -2.27
CA LYS A 66 -2.13 14.89 -2.92
C LYS A 66 -1.83 15.39 -4.34
N ILE A 67 -2.52 14.83 -5.32
CA ILE A 67 -2.49 15.31 -6.70
C ILE A 67 -3.64 16.31 -6.86
N ASN A 68 -3.33 17.53 -7.30
CA ASN A 68 -4.34 18.50 -7.70
C ASN A 68 -4.59 18.31 -9.20
N ILE A 69 -5.84 18.04 -9.55
CA ILE A 69 -6.33 17.88 -10.93
C ILE A 69 -7.19 19.09 -11.26
#